data_AF-A0A2D4GBU5-F1
#
_entry.id   AF-A0A2D4GBU5-F1
#
_cell.length_a   1.000
_cell.length_b   1.000
_cell.length_c   1.000
_cell.angle_alpha   90.00
_cell.angle_beta   90.00
_cell.angle_gamma   90.00
#
_symmetry.space_group_name_H-M   'P 1'
#
loop_
_entity.id
_entity.type
_entity.pdbx_description
1 polymer ?
#
loop_
_entity_poly.entity_id
_entity_poly.type
_entity_poly.pdbx_seq_one_letter_code
_entity_poly.pdbx_strand_id
1 'polypeptide(L)'
;PFYPAMKESTPLEEYQRILGYQVKDGNVEPQDNFLKRMSGMIRLYAAVLQLHWPYRDKQGTHPHGLNHAWRWLAQILNMEPLADVTATILFDFLEVCGNALMKQYQGQFWKMLLLIQEEYFPRIESITSPGEMGSLIRFKQFLKECLQQKNIPLPRGYLPPSFWKS
;
A
#
# COMPACT_ATOMS: atom_id res chain seq x y z
N PRO A 1 5.26 9.09 0.40
CA PRO A 1 3.90 9.23 1.00
C PRO A 1 3.96 10.30 2.09
N PHE A 2 2.86 10.98 2.38
CA PHE A 2 2.80 12.03 3.37
C PHE A 2 1.43 11.99 4.05
N TYR A 3 1.40 12.07 5.37
CA TYR A 3 0.17 12.23 6.14
C TYR A 3 -0.05 13.72 6.43
N PRO A 4 -1.12 14.33 5.89
CA PRO A 4 -1.44 15.71 6.20
C PRO A 4 -1.70 15.88 7.70
N ALA A 5 -0.98 16.81 8.34
CA ALA A 5 -1.19 17.15 9.74
C ALA A 5 -2.37 18.13 9.88
N MET A 6 -3.17 17.95 10.93
CA MET A 6 -4.20 18.92 11.30
C MET A 6 -3.54 20.21 11.79
N LYS A 7 -3.95 21.36 11.24
CA LYS A 7 -3.56 22.67 11.76
C LYS A 7 -4.66 23.17 12.70
N GLU A 8 -4.28 23.82 13.79
CA GLU A 8 -5.21 24.26 14.85
C GLU A 8 -6.38 25.14 14.34
N SER A 9 -6.16 25.87 13.25
CA SER A 9 -7.17 26.75 12.64
C SER A 9 -8.00 26.11 11.52
N THR A 10 -7.72 24.86 11.14
CA THR A 10 -8.43 24.19 10.03
C THR A 10 -9.74 23.58 10.54
N PRO A 11 -10.90 23.95 9.97
CA PRO A 11 -12.17 23.30 10.28
C PRO A 11 -12.11 21.79 9.99
N LEU A 12 -12.78 20.97 10.81
CA LEU A 12 -12.75 19.51 10.67
C LEU A 12 -13.11 19.03 9.25
N GLU A 13 -14.13 19.64 8.64
CA GLU A 13 -14.57 19.32 7.28
C GLU A 13 -13.46 19.57 6.23
N GLU A 14 -12.75 20.69 6.37
CA GLU A 14 -11.64 21.04 5.49
C GLU A 14 -10.46 20.10 5.70
N TYR A 15 -10.19 19.71 6.94
CA TYR A 15 -9.17 18.72 7.24
C TYR A 15 -9.52 17.35 6.65
N GLN A 16 -10.78 16.93 6.72
CA GLN A 16 -11.25 15.70 6.06
C GLN A 16 -11.06 15.76 4.54
N ARG A 17 -11.35 16.89 3.90
CA ARG A 17 -11.03 17.09 2.47
C ARG A 17 -9.54 16.96 2.19
N ILE A 18 -8.68 17.54 3.04
CA ILE A 18 -7.21 17.45 2.91
C ILE A 18 -6.72 16.00 3.04
N LEU A 19 -7.31 15.22 3.94
CA LEU A 19 -7.05 13.77 4.06
C LEU A 19 -7.52 12.97 2.83
N GLY A 20 -8.30 13.61 1.96
CA GLY A 20 -8.80 13.04 0.72
C GLY A 20 -10.22 12.50 0.82
N TYR A 21 -10.95 12.77 1.91
CA TYR A 21 -12.37 12.39 2.00
C TYR A 21 -13.20 13.20 1.01
N GLN A 22 -14.21 12.55 0.42
CA GLN A 22 -15.26 13.27 -0.29
C GLN A 22 -16.23 13.87 0.71
N VAL A 23 -16.48 15.17 0.58
CA VAL A 23 -17.49 15.88 1.36
C VAL A 23 -18.47 16.55 0.41
N LYS A 24 -19.75 16.17 0.50
CA LYS A 24 -20.84 16.70 -0.32
C LYS A 24 -21.97 17.19 0.58
N ASP A 25 -22.36 18.45 0.42
CA ASP A 25 -23.46 19.07 1.17
C ASP A 25 -23.34 18.89 2.70
N GLY A 26 -22.12 19.01 3.23
CA GLY A 26 -21.80 18.81 4.65
C GLY A 26 -21.73 17.34 5.11
N ASN A 27 -22.02 16.37 4.23
CA ASN A 27 -21.89 14.94 4.53
C ASN A 27 -20.52 14.42 4.09
N VAL A 28 -19.80 13.84 5.03
CA VAL A 28 -18.51 13.18 4.79
C VAL A 28 -18.78 11.75 4.32
N GLU A 29 -18.01 11.29 3.33
CA GLU A 29 -18.14 9.91 2.87
C GLU A 29 -17.83 8.90 4.01
N PRO A 30 -18.51 7.75 4.04
CA PRO A 30 -18.22 6.70 5.01
C PRO A 30 -16.79 6.17 4.89
N GLN A 31 -16.20 5.78 6.02
CA GLN A 31 -14.84 5.24 6.11
C GLN A 31 -14.58 4.10 5.14
N ASP A 32 -15.52 3.14 5.03
CA ASP A 32 -15.39 2.00 4.11
C ASP A 32 -15.28 2.42 2.65
N ASN A 33 -15.99 3.46 2.24
CA ASN A 33 -15.97 3.96 0.87
C ASN A 33 -14.66 4.72 0.60
N PHE A 34 -14.20 5.52 1.56
CA PHE A 34 -12.89 6.15 1.53
C PHE A 34 -11.77 5.10 1.37
N LEU A 35 -11.74 4.09 2.25
CA LEU A 35 -10.72 3.03 2.24
C LEU A 35 -10.73 2.24 0.92
N LYS A 36 -11.91 1.90 0.37
CA LYS A 36 -12.02 1.24 -0.94
C LYS A 36 -11.43 2.11 -2.06
N ARG A 37 -11.68 3.42 -2.04
CA ARG A 37 -11.16 4.34 -3.05
C ARG A 37 -9.64 4.48 -2.94
N MET A 38 -9.12 4.66 -1.72
CA MET A 38 -7.68 4.73 -1.46
C MET A 38 -6.96 3.43 -1.82
N SER A 39 -7.58 2.27 -1.51
CA SER A 39 -7.14 0.94 -1.92
C SER A 39 -6.99 0.84 -3.45
N GLY A 40 -8.03 1.21 -4.20
CA GLY A 40 -7.96 1.22 -5.68
C GLY A 40 -6.83 2.10 -6.22
N MET A 41 -6.66 3.30 -5.66
CA MET A 41 -5.60 4.23 -6.07
C MET A 41 -4.19 3.66 -5.81
N ILE A 42 -3.96 3.08 -4.62
CA ILE A 42 -2.64 2.54 -4.29
C ILE A 42 -2.33 1.27 -5.08
N ARG A 43 -3.32 0.41 -5.35
CA ARG A 43 -3.15 -0.80 -6.17
C ARG A 43 -2.78 -0.42 -7.61
N LEU A 44 -3.46 0.58 -8.19
CA LEU A 44 -3.11 1.09 -9.51
C LEU A 44 -1.68 1.66 -9.52
N TYR A 45 -1.33 2.48 -8.53
CA TYR A 45 0.01 3.04 -8.42
C TYR A 45 1.08 1.93 -8.32
N ALA A 46 0.87 0.94 -7.46
CA ALA A 46 1.76 -0.21 -7.31
C ALA A 46 1.93 -1.03 -8.61
N ALA A 47 0.86 -1.17 -9.40
CA ALA A 47 0.92 -1.82 -10.71
C ALA A 47 1.76 -1.01 -11.71
N VAL A 48 1.58 0.32 -11.76
CA VAL A 48 2.36 1.21 -12.64
C VAL A 48 3.86 1.14 -12.33
N LEU A 49 4.26 1.00 -11.06
CA LEU A 49 5.67 0.96 -10.67
C LEU A 49 6.46 -0.25 -11.17
N GLN A 50 5.77 -1.36 -11.47
CA GLN A 50 6.39 -2.64 -11.83
C GLN A 50 6.22 -3.03 -13.30
N LEU A 51 5.15 -2.56 -13.95
CA LEU A 51 4.81 -2.97 -15.32
C LEU A 51 5.53 -2.11 -16.36
N HIS A 52 5.97 -2.73 -17.44
CA HIS A 52 6.52 -2.04 -18.60
C HIS A 52 5.65 -2.29 -19.82
N TRP A 53 5.49 -1.28 -20.67
CA TRP A 53 4.83 -1.45 -21.96
C TRP A 53 5.70 -2.31 -22.89
N PRO A 54 5.22 -3.48 -23.33
CA PRO A 54 6.09 -4.45 -24.02
C PRO A 54 6.42 -4.07 -25.47
N TYR A 55 5.57 -3.26 -26.13
CA TYR A 55 5.70 -2.93 -27.56
C TYR A 55 6.48 -1.64 -27.83
N ARG A 56 7.41 -1.25 -26.94
CA ARG A 56 8.25 -0.06 -27.15
C ARG A 56 9.60 -0.46 -27.74
N ASP A 57 9.94 0.08 -28.92
CA ASP A 57 11.18 -0.23 -29.67
C ASP A 57 12.48 0.01 -28.89
N LYS A 58 12.47 0.95 -27.93
CA LYS A 58 13.57 1.20 -27.00
C LYS A 58 13.03 1.13 -25.58
N GLN A 59 13.23 -0.01 -24.91
CA GLN A 59 13.00 -0.13 -23.47
C GLN A 59 14.14 0.61 -22.74
N GLY A 60 13.96 1.91 -22.54
CA GLY A 60 14.75 2.67 -21.57
C GLY A 60 14.39 2.27 -20.14
N THR A 61 15.04 2.91 -19.16
CA THR A 61 14.67 2.76 -17.75
C THR A 61 13.20 3.12 -17.52
N HIS A 62 12.51 2.37 -16.65
CA HIS A 62 11.14 2.70 -16.26
C HIS A 62 11.07 4.16 -15.80
N PRO A 63 10.14 4.99 -16.32
CA PRO A 63 10.06 6.39 -15.96
C PRO A 63 9.70 6.61 -14.47
N HIS A 64 9.08 5.62 -13.83
CA HIS A 64 8.68 5.66 -12.43
C HIS A 64 8.81 4.28 -11.78
N GLY A 65 10.03 3.73 -11.74
CA GLY A 65 10.28 2.30 -11.45
C GLY A 65 10.16 1.87 -10.00
N LEU A 66 10.56 0.61 -9.74
CA LEU A 66 10.52 -0.02 -8.42
C LEU A 66 11.35 0.72 -7.35
N ASN A 67 12.30 1.58 -7.73
CA ASN A 67 13.00 2.47 -6.80
C ASN A 67 12.03 3.41 -6.06
N HIS A 68 10.96 3.87 -6.72
CA HIS A 68 9.92 4.67 -6.07
C HIS A 68 9.02 3.82 -5.18
N ALA A 69 8.81 2.53 -5.51
CA ALA A 69 8.10 1.60 -4.65
C ALA A 69 8.87 1.34 -3.35
N TRP A 70 10.18 1.10 -3.45
CA TRP A 70 11.07 0.95 -2.29
C TRP A 70 11.06 2.21 -1.41
N ARG A 71 11.23 3.39 -2.02
CA ARG A 71 11.19 4.66 -1.28
C ARG A 71 9.83 4.88 -0.61
N TRP A 72 8.73 4.56 -1.31
CA TRP A 72 7.39 4.70 -0.76
C TRP A 72 7.22 3.82 0.49
N LEU A 73 7.66 2.56 0.42
CA LEU A 73 7.56 1.61 1.53
C LEU A 73 8.47 2.00 2.71
N ALA A 74 9.72 2.38 2.45
CA ALA A 74 10.61 2.87 3.51
C ALA A 74 10.05 4.14 4.18
N GLN A 75 9.51 5.07 3.39
CA GLN A 75 8.99 6.33 3.91
C GLN A 75 7.73 6.12 4.76
N ILE A 76 6.81 5.22 4.37
CA ILE A 76 5.62 4.94 5.18
C ILE A 76 5.97 4.26 6.50
N LEU A 77 6.93 3.33 6.50
CA LEU A 77 7.37 2.62 7.71
C LEU A 77 8.19 3.47 8.68
N ASN A 78 8.70 4.61 8.23
CA ASN A 78 9.41 5.59 9.06
C ASN A 78 8.48 6.64 9.70
N MET A 79 7.17 6.58 9.43
CA MET A 79 6.18 7.47 10.05
C MET A 79 5.36 6.69 11.10
N GLU A 80 4.63 7.40 11.96
CA GLU A 80 3.61 6.75 12.80
C GLU A 80 2.45 6.28 11.92
N PRO A 81 1.91 5.06 12.15
CA PRO A 81 0.77 4.58 11.40
C PRO A 81 -0.50 5.38 11.77
N LEU A 82 -1.46 5.36 10.85
CA LEU A 82 -2.84 5.76 11.08
C LEU A 82 -3.70 4.49 11.16
N ALA A 83 -4.56 4.43 12.18
CA ALA A 83 -5.50 3.33 12.36
C ALA A 83 -6.30 3.08 11.07
N ASP A 84 -6.51 1.81 10.73
CA ASP A 84 -7.14 1.30 9.50
C ASP A 84 -6.49 1.66 8.16
N VAL A 85 -6.14 2.92 7.93
CA VAL A 85 -5.64 3.45 6.66
C VAL A 85 -4.28 2.85 6.34
N THR A 86 -3.33 2.93 7.27
CA THR A 86 -1.96 2.45 7.02
C THR A 86 -1.92 0.95 6.81
N ALA A 87 -2.70 0.18 7.58
CA ALA A 87 -2.79 -1.27 7.43
C ALA A 87 -3.38 -1.66 6.06
N THR A 88 -4.48 -1.02 5.65
CA THR A 88 -5.13 -1.26 4.37
C THR A 88 -4.20 -0.97 3.20
N ILE A 89 -3.61 0.23 3.18
CA ILE A 89 -2.77 0.68 2.07
C ILE A 89 -1.47 -0.14 1.98
N LEU A 90 -0.85 -0.51 3.10
CA LEU A 90 0.33 -1.37 3.10
C LEU A 90 0.03 -2.77 2.57
N PHE A 91 -1.06 -3.39 3.03
CA PHE A 91 -1.50 -4.69 2.54
C PHE A 91 -1.73 -4.65 1.02
N ASP A 92 -2.54 -3.71 0.55
CA ASP A 92 -2.90 -3.59 -0.87
C ASP A 92 -1.69 -3.32 -1.76
N PHE A 93 -0.74 -2.49 -1.29
CA PHE A 93 0.48 -2.20 -2.01
C PHE A 93 1.38 -3.44 -2.14
N LEU A 94 1.58 -4.18 -1.04
CA LEU A 94 2.42 -5.38 -1.01
C LEU A 94 1.78 -6.55 -1.77
N GLU A 95 0.46 -6.69 -1.74
CA GLU A 95 -0.24 -7.70 -2.54
C GLU A 95 -0.01 -7.46 -4.04
N VAL A 96 0.08 -6.20 -4.48
CA VAL A 96 0.26 -5.85 -5.89
C VAL A 96 1.72 -5.92 -6.33
N CYS A 97 2.64 -5.23 -5.65
CA CYS A 97 4.02 -5.08 -6.12
C CYS A 97 5.06 -5.82 -5.26
N GLY A 98 4.65 -6.52 -4.21
CA GLY A 98 5.57 -7.23 -3.30
C GLY A 98 6.39 -8.31 -4.01
N ASN A 99 5.82 -9.03 -4.98
CA ASN A 99 6.58 -10.01 -5.77
C ASN A 99 7.72 -9.35 -6.58
N ALA A 100 7.45 -8.20 -7.20
CA ALA A 100 8.46 -7.47 -7.96
C ALA A 100 9.55 -6.88 -7.06
N LEU A 101 9.17 -6.30 -5.91
CA LEU A 101 10.11 -5.83 -4.90
C LEU A 101 10.99 -6.95 -4.35
N MET A 102 10.42 -8.11 -4.08
CA MET A 102 11.14 -9.30 -3.62
C MET A 102 12.20 -9.74 -4.63
N LYS A 103 11.86 -9.80 -5.91
CA LYS A 103 12.82 -10.15 -6.98
C LYS A 103 13.93 -9.11 -7.12
N GLN A 104 13.60 -7.84 -7.05
CA GLN A 104 14.53 -6.73 -7.26
C GLN A 104 15.51 -6.53 -6.08
N TYR A 105 15.01 -6.59 -4.84
CA TYR A 105 15.76 -6.19 -3.63
C TYR A 105 16.10 -7.36 -2.69
N GLN A 106 15.54 -8.55 -2.95
CA GLN A 106 15.90 -9.81 -2.31
C GLN A 106 15.98 -9.71 -0.78
N GLY A 107 17.14 -9.99 -0.19
CA GLY A 107 17.35 -9.98 1.26
C GLY A 107 16.99 -8.65 1.94
N GLN A 108 17.18 -7.51 1.27
CA GLN A 108 16.81 -6.21 1.85
C GLN A 108 15.30 -6.07 2.00
N PHE A 109 14.54 -6.58 1.03
CA PHE A 109 13.09 -6.58 1.12
C PHE A 109 12.59 -7.52 2.22
N TRP A 110 13.19 -8.70 2.38
CA TRP A 110 12.84 -9.61 3.48
C TRP A 110 13.08 -9.00 4.86
N LYS A 111 14.18 -8.26 5.05
CA LYS A 111 14.42 -7.50 6.29
C LYS A 111 13.29 -6.49 6.56
N MET A 112 12.80 -5.82 5.52
CA MET A 112 11.69 -4.88 5.64
C MET A 112 10.38 -5.57 6.01
N LEU A 113 10.10 -6.77 5.48
CA LEU A 113 8.92 -7.55 5.87
C LEU A 113 9.00 -8.03 7.33
N LEU A 114 10.18 -8.44 7.80
CA LEU A 114 10.40 -8.78 9.21
C LEU A 114 10.22 -7.57 10.12
N LEU A 115 10.77 -6.40 9.74
CA LEU A 115 10.54 -5.13 10.44
C LEU A 115 9.05 -4.81 10.55
N ILE A 116 8.27 -5.00 9.48
CA ILE A 116 6.82 -4.81 9.52
C ILE A 116 6.19 -5.75 10.55
N GLN A 117 6.54 -7.04 10.52
CA GLN A 117 5.96 -8.03 11.41
C GLN A 117 6.30 -7.77 12.89
N GLU A 118 7.56 -7.49 13.17
CA GLU A 118 8.11 -7.47 14.53
C GLU A 118 7.97 -6.11 15.21
N GLU A 119 8.09 -5.02 14.45
CA GLU A 119 8.09 -3.66 15.01
C GLU A 119 6.87 -2.85 14.58
N TYR A 120 6.47 -2.91 13.31
CA TYR A 120 5.43 -2.02 12.81
C TYR A 120 4.00 -2.49 13.14
N PHE A 121 3.73 -3.80 13.14
CA PHE A 121 2.43 -4.33 13.57
C PHE A 121 2.06 -3.96 15.01
N PRO A 122 2.94 -4.11 16.02
CA PRO A 122 2.67 -3.63 17.37
C PRO A 122 2.31 -2.13 17.44
N ARG A 123 2.93 -1.30 16.59
CA ARG A 123 2.63 0.14 16.51
C ARG A 123 1.25 0.42 15.92
N ILE A 124 0.78 -0.38 14.96
CA ILE A 124 -0.59 -0.29 14.46
C ILE A 124 -1.58 -0.77 15.54
N GLU A 125 -1.26 -1.87 16.23
CA GLU A 125 -2.11 -2.44 17.28
C GLU A 125 -2.37 -1.47 18.44
N SER A 126 -1.35 -0.73 18.87
CA SER A 126 -1.47 0.19 20.00
C SER A 126 -2.39 1.38 19.75
N ILE A 127 -2.65 1.72 18.47
CA ILE A 127 -3.48 2.87 18.08
C ILE A 127 -4.83 2.46 17.47
N THR A 128 -5.07 1.17 17.23
CA THR A 128 -6.26 0.68 16.53
C THR A 128 -7.28 0.15 17.53
N SER A 129 -8.53 0.63 17.45
CA SER A 129 -9.60 0.16 18.33
C SER A 129 -9.99 -1.29 17.99
N PRO A 130 -10.52 -2.09 18.94
CA PRO A 130 -10.92 -3.47 18.66
C PRO A 130 -11.89 -3.66 17.48
N GLY A 131 -12.76 -2.68 17.23
CA GLY A 131 -13.70 -2.67 16.10
C GLY A 131 -13.07 -2.39 14.72
N GLU A 132 -11.84 -1.89 14.69
CA GLU A 132 -11.11 -1.41 13.49
C GLU A 132 -9.96 -2.38 13.12
N MET A 133 -9.87 -3.54 13.78
CA MET A 133 -8.76 -4.49 13.60
C MET A 133 -8.81 -5.27 12.27
N GLY A 134 -9.91 -5.20 11.52
CA GLY A 134 -10.14 -6.03 10.34
C GLY A 134 -9.09 -5.85 9.23
N SER A 135 -8.60 -4.62 9.05
CA SER A 135 -7.53 -4.30 8.09
C SER A 135 -6.20 -4.91 8.51
N LEU A 136 -5.85 -4.78 9.79
CA LEU A 136 -4.61 -5.30 10.36
C LEU A 136 -4.58 -6.83 10.39
N ILE A 137 -5.69 -7.50 10.73
CA ILE A 137 -5.77 -8.97 10.75
C ILE A 137 -5.51 -9.54 9.36
N ARG A 138 -6.13 -8.98 8.31
CA ARG A 138 -5.89 -9.39 6.92
C ARG A 138 -4.42 -9.20 6.53
N PHE A 139 -3.84 -8.07 6.90
CA PHE A 139 -2.44 -7.79 6.60
C PHE A 139 -1.49 -8.76 7.31
N LYS A 140 -1.71 -9.03 8.60
CA LYS A 140 -0.96 -10.04 9.38
C LYS A 140 -1.02 -11.42 8.74
N GLN A 141 -2.22 -11.85 8.33
CA GLN A 141 -2.41 -13.16 7.69
C GLN A 141 -1.62 -13.27 6.39
N PHE A 142 -1.73 -12.27 5.51
CA PHE A 142 -0.97 -12.21 4.26
C PHE A 142 0.55 -12.27 4.49
N LEU A 143 1.06 -11.47 5.43
CA LEU A 143 2.50 -11.38 5.68
C LEU A 143 3.03 -12.68 6.29
N LYS A 144 2.28 -13.28 7.21
CA LYS A 144 2.59 -14.58 7.82
C LYS A 144 2.72 -15.67 6.75
N GLU A 145 1.76 -15.75 5.83
CA GLU A 145 1.82 -16.72 4.72
C GLU A 145 3.05 -16.50 3.83
N CYS A 146 3.33 -15.25 3.46
CA CYS A 146 4.47 -14.90 2.61
C CYS A 146 5.82 -15.28 3.27
N LEU A 147 5.97 -15.00 4.57
CA LEU A 147 7.18 -15.30 5.33
C LEU A 147 7.37 -16.82 5.53
N GLN A 148 6.30 -17.56 5.81
CA GLN A 148 6.33 -19.01 5.93
C GLN A 148 6.72 -19.69 4.61
N GLN A 149 6.15 -19.21 3.49
CA GLN A 149 6.43 -19.76 2.16
C GLN A 149 7.74 -19.24 1.56
N LYS A 150 8.36 -18.23 2.18
CA LYS A 150 9.52 -17.48 1.64
C LYS A 150 9.26 -16.99 0.21
N ASN A 151 8.02 -16.62 -0.08
CA ASN A 151 7.59 -16.18 -1.39
C ASN A 151 6.42 -15.21 -1.25
N ILE A 152 6.42 -14.14 -2.06
CA ILE A 152 5.22 -13.32 -2.27
C ILE A 152 4.56 -13.78 -3.56
N PRO A 153 3.27 -14.16 -3.57
CA PRO A 153 2.58 -14.57 -4.79
C PRO A 153 2.51 -13.43 -5.81
N LEU A 154 2.38 -13.77 -7.09
CA LEU A 154 2.03 -12.77 -8.10
C LEU A 154 0.65 -12.19 -7.80
N PRO A 155 0.40 -10.91 -8.13
CA PRO A 155 -0.90 -10.32 -7.92
C PRO A 155 -1.97 -11.06 -8.71
N ARG A 156 -3.14 -11.27 -8.11
CA ARG A 156 -4.32 -11.80 -8.82
C ARG A 156 -4.65 -10.85 -9.98
N GLY A 157 -4.78 -11.40 -11.18
CA GLY A 157 -4.98 -10.61 -12.39
C GLY A 157 -3.69 -10.12 -13.08
N TYR A 158 -2.51 -10.60 -12.67
CA TYR A 158 -1.28 -10.41 -13.43
C TYR A 158 -1.46 -10.87 -14.90
N LEU A 159 -0.91 -10.14 -15.87
CA LEU A 159 -1.09 -10.39 -17.30
C LEU A 159 -0.14 -11.51 -17.78
N PRO A 160 -0.62 -12.75 -18.00
CA PRO A 160 0.24 -13.84 -18.48
C PRO A 160 0.61 -13.63 -19.96
N PRO A 161 1.63 -14.34 -20.48
CA PRO A 161 1.99 -14.27 -21.90
C PRO A 161 0.84 -14.59 -22.86
N SER A 162 -0.15 -15.38 -22.46
CA SER A 162 -1.34 -15.69 -23.28
C SER A 162 -2.24 -14.47 -23.52
N PHE A 163 -2.29 -13.53 -22.56
CA PHE A 163 -3.06 -12.29 -22.70
C PHE A 163 -2.56 -11.44 -23.87
N TRP A 164 -1.24 -11.35 -24.06
CA TRP A 164 -0.63 -10.54 -25.11
C TRP A 164 -0.63 -11.17 -26.50
N LYS A 165 -1.03 -12.45 -26.59
CA LYS A 165 -1.13 -13.21 -27.85
C LYS A 165 -2.56 -13.37 -28.36
N SER A 166 -3.55 -12.96 -27.54
CA SER A 166 -4.98 -13.01 -27.86
C SER A 166 -5.37 -11.75 -28.62
#